data_AF-A0A8C2F6X1-F1
#
_entry.id   AF-A0A8C2F6X1-F1
#
_cell.length_a   1.000
_cell.length_b   1.000
_cell.length_c   1.000
_cell.angle_alpha   90.00
_cell.angle_beta   90.00
_cell.angle_gamma   90.00
#
_symmetry.space_group_name_H-M   'P 1'
#
loop_
_entity.id
_entity.type
_entity.pdbx_description
1 polymer ?
#
loop_
_entity_poly.entity_id
_entity_poly.type
_entity_poly.pdbx_seq_one_letter_code
_entity_poly.pdbx_strand_id
1 'polypeptide(L)'
;MAAPPWLSVLRWILLLTISADGSTVLAFHMTEGSTVILSCHYSVKHHGLSHVCWGRDCGTFWCNNIIVQTDEYGIISKVSDRYKLIGDVLSGQMDLGIQKIQKTDSGPYCCRVDIEGFFNDKKVSYTLRVESFNDSASNNPDPNGDTDSVFTVRSVQRSRLIIL
;
A
#
# COMPACT_ATOMS: atom_id res chain seq x y z
N MET A 1 -32.39 -47.20 10.63
CA MET A 1 -32.88 -45.82 10.40
C MET A 1 -31.87 -45.14 9.48
N ALA A 2 -32.24 -44.89 8.23
CA ALA A 2 -31.35 -44.25 7.26
C ALA A 2 -31.32 -42.74 7.53
N ALA A 3 -30.11 -42.17 7.57
CA ALA A 3 -29.95 -40.73 7.74
C ALA A 3 -30.63 -39.99 6.57
N PRO A 4 -31.34 -38.89 6.83
CA PRO A 4 -32.02 -38.14 5.77
C PRO A 4 -31.05 -37.60 4.71
N PRO A 5 -31.41 -37.62 3.41
CA PRO A 5 -30.53 -37.21 2.32
C PRO A 5 -30.11 -35.73 2.37
N TRP A 6 -30.81 -34.89 3.12
CA TRP A 6 -30.50 -33.46 3.29
C TRP A 6 -29.22 -33.20 4.11
N LEU A 7 -28.79 -34.15 4.95
CA LEU A 7 -27.53 -34.03 5.71
C LEU A 7 -26.31 -34.12 4.79
N SER A 8 -26.40 -34.88 3.70
CA SER A 8 -25.35 -34.92 2.68
C SER A 8 -25.22 -33.59 1.97
N VAL A 9 -26.33 -32.92 1.62
CA VAL A 9 -26.33 -31.64 0.90
C VAL A 9 -25.74 -30.51 1.74
N LEU A 10 -26.07 -30.44 3.04
CA LEU A 10 -25.46 -29.48 3.97
C LEU A 10 -23.94 -29.64 4.09
N ARG A 11 -23.44 -30.88 3.97
CA ARG A 11 -22.00 -31.18 4.00
C ARG A 11 -21.26 -30.64 2.76
N TRP A 12 -21.92 -30.58 1.60
CA TRP A 12 -21.37 -29.96 0.38
C TRP A 12 -21.42 -28.42 0.44
N ILE A 13 -22.46 -27.84 1.06
CA ILE A 13 -22.59 -26.38 1.24
C ILE A 13 -21.53 -25.84 2.22
N LEU A 14 -21.17 -26.62 3.25
CA LEU A 14 -20.11 -26.25 4.21
C LEU A 14 -18.69 -26.31 3.62
N LEU A 15 -18.51 -26.96 2.46
CA LEU A 15 -17.22 -27.09 1.75
C LEU A 15 -16.96 -25.95 0.76
N LEU A 16 -17.88 -24.99 0.60
CA LEU A 16 -17.57 -23.67 0.03
C LEU A 16 -16.77 -22.86 1.06
N THR A 17 -15.63 -23.42 1.47
CA THR A 17 -14.65 -22.74 2.29
C THR A 17 -14.16 -21.54 1.50
N ILE A 18 -14.40 -20.37 2.06
CA ILE A 18 -13.91 -19.06 1.63
C ILE A 18 -12.48 -19.23 1.10
N SER A 19 -12.29 -19.12 -0.21
CA SER A 19 -10.96 -18.91 -0.76
C SER A 19 -10.50 -17.55 -0.24
N ALA A 20 -9.70 -17.58 0.83
CA ALA A 20 -8.98 -16.40 1.27
C ALA A 20 -7.99 -16.09 0.15
N ASP A 21 -8.38 -15.16 -0.71
CA ASP A 21 -7.55 -14.61 -1.76
C ASP A 21 -6.23 -14.13 -1.12
N GLY A 22 -5.11 -14.68 -1.59
CA GLY A 22 -3.82 -14.55 -0.95
C GLY A 22 -3.26 -13.15 -1.16
N SER A 23 -3.63 -12.19 -0.31
CA SER A 23 -3.05 -10.85 -0.35
C SER A 23 -1.70 -10.86 0.37
N THR A 24 -0.63 -10.51 -0.35
CA THR A 24 0.68 -10.26 0.26
C THR A 24 0.62 -8.93 1.01
N VAL A 25 1.01 -8.93 2.28
CA VAL A 25 1.06 -7.71 3.11
C VAL A 25 2.52 -7.36 3.39
N LEU A 26 2.95 -6.18 2.95
CA LEU A 26 4.30 -5.66 3.18
C LEU A 26 4.26 -4.51 4.19
N ALA A 27 5.12 -4.55 5.22
CA ALA A 27 5.20 -3.51 6.24
C ALA A 27 6.34 -2.53 5.94
N PHE A 28 6.06 -1.22 6.00
CA PHE A 28 7.06 -0.17 5.81
C PHE A 28 7.02 0.81 6.98
N HIS A 29 8.21 1.21 7.41
CA HIS A 29 8.41 2.23 8.44
C HIS A 29 8.97 3.49 7.79
N MET A 30 8.29 4.62 7.98
CA MET A 30 8.61 5.87 7.32
C MET A 30 8.73 7.00 8.33
N THR A 31 9.65 7.93 8.09
CA THR A 31 9.70 9.19 8.82
C THR A 31 8.75 10.19 8.18
N GLU A 32 8.00 10.93 8.99
CA GLU A 32 7.14 12.02 8.55
C GLU A 32 7.88 13.04 7.67
N GLY A 33 7.22 13.53 6.62
CA GLY A 33 7.76 14.44 5.61
C GLY A 33 8.52 13.77 4.46
N SER A 34 8.85 12.47 4.59
CA SER A 34 9.50 11.70 3.51
C SER A 34 8.54 11.38 2.35
N THR A 35 9.07 10.73 1.31
CA THR A 35 8.28 10.19 0.19
C THR A 35 8.42 8.68 0.17
N VAL A 36 7.30 7.96 0.06
CA VAL A 36 7.27 6.51 -0.10
C VAL A 36 6.77 6.15 -1.50
N ILE A 37 7.27 5.05 -2.05
CA ILE A 37 6.80 4.45 -3.30
C ILE A 37 6.37 3.02 -2.99
N LEU A 38 5.10 2.71 -3.23
CA LEU A 38 4.53 1.37 -3.06
C LEU A 38 4.40 0.73 -4.43
N SER A 39 5.09 -0.39 -4.63
CA SER A 39 5.14 -1.02 -5.94
C SER A 39 3.87 -1.80 -6.28
N CYS A 40 3.39 -1.65 -7.51
CA CYS A 40 2.33 -2.50 -8.02
C CYS A 40 2.46 -2.65 -9.53
N HIS A 41 2.98 -3.80 -9.96
CA HIS A 41 3.16 -4.12 -11.37
C HIS A 41 2.30 -5.31 -11.78
N TYR A 42 1.94 -5.34 -13.07
CA TYR A 42 1.31 -6.49 -13.72
C TYR A 42 1.72 -6.55 -15.20
N SER A 43 1.52 -7.70 -15.85
CA SER A 43 1.89 -7.86 -17.26
C SER A 43 0.74 -7.49 -18.18
N VAL A 44 0.80 -6.29 -18.77
CA VAL A 44 -0.12 -5.86 -19.83
C VAL A 44 -0.05 -6.81 -21.05
N LYS A 45 1.13 -7.38 -21.33
CA LYS A 45 1.30 -8.36 -22.41
C LYS A 45 0.45 -9.61 -22.20
N HIS A 46 0.24 -10.04 -20.96
CA HIS A 46 -0.49 -11.27 -20.64
C HIS A 46 -1.98 -11.03 -20.33
N HIS A 47 -2.31 -9.87 -19.77
CA HIS A 47 -3.66 -9.59 -19.25
C HIS A 47 -4.38 -8.45 -19.98
N GLY A 48 -3.73 -7.77 -20.92
CA GLY A 48 -4.25 -6.55 -21.53
C GLY A 48 -4.10 -5.34 -20.62
N LEU A 49 -4.59 -4.18 -21.07
CA LEU A 49 -4.80 -3.04 -20.18
C LEU A 49 -5.99 -3.35 -19.29
N SER A 50 -5.85 -3.07 -18.00
CA SER A 50 -6.81 -3.44 -16.97
C SER A 50 -7.13 -2.23 -16.11
N HIS A 51 -8.32 -2.25 -15.52
CA HIS A 51 -8.65 -1.33 -14.46
C HIS A 51 -7.74 -1.56 -13.24
N VAL A 52 -7.17 -0.48 -12.69
CA VAL A 52 -6.32 -0.57 -11.48
C VAL A 52 -6.77 0.45 -10.47
N CYS A 53 -6.88 0.03 -9.21
CA CYS A 53 -7.18 0.94 -8.11
C CYS A 53 -6.19 0.79 -6.97
N TRP A 54 -5.83 1.94 -6.40
CA TRP A 54 -5.24 2.05 -5.08
C TRP A 54 -6.31 2.50 -4.09
N GLY A 55 -6.52 1.73 -3.04
CA GLY A 55 -7.44 2.05 -1.94
C GLY A 55 -6.80 1.82 -0.58
N ARG A 56 -7.56 2.07 0.49
CA ARG A 56 -7.15 1.65 1.85
C ARG A 56 -7.41 0.15 2.09
N ASP A 57 -8.26 -0.46 1.28
CA ASP A 57 -8.54 -1.89 1.27
C ASP A 57 -8.98 -2.30 -0.16
N CYS A 58 -8.73 -3.55 -0.57
CA CYS A 58 -9.07 -4.03 -1.90
C CYS A 58 -10.51 -4.54 -2.02
N GLY A 59 -11.22 -4.68 -0.89
CA GLY A 59 -12.60 -5.20 -0.84
C GLY A 59 -12.79 -6.56 -1.52
N THR A 60 -14.05 -6.98 -1.63
CA THR A 60 -14.39 -8.20 -2.39
C THR A 60 -14.45 -7.91 -3.89
N PHE A 61 -15.15 -6.85 -4.30
CA PHE A 61 -15.40 -6.54 -5.72
C PHE A 61 -14.69 -5.28 -6.22
N TRP A 62 -14.39 -4.33 -5.34
CA TRP A 62 -13.79 -3.04 -5.69
C TRP A 62 -12.91 -2.55 -4.54
N CYS A 63 -11.94 -1.68 -4.84
CA CYS A 63 -11.20 -0.99 -3.78
C CYS A 63 -12.13 -0.14 -2.91
N ASN A 64 -11.95 -0.22 -1.60
CA ASN A 64 -12.58 0.64 -0.62
C ASN A 64 -11.70 1.88 -0.36
N ASN A 65 -12.33 3.03 -0.12
CA ASN A 65 -11.65 4.30 0.15
C ASN A 65 -10.57 4.60 -0.90
N ILE A 66 -11.00 4.71 -2.15
CA ILE A 66 -10.15 4.90 -3.33
C ILE A 66 -9.26 6.15 -3.17
N ILE A 67 -7.98 5.98 -3.49
CA ILE A 67 -6.94 7.01 -3.44
C ILE A 67 -6.57 7.44 -4.86
N VAL A 68 -6.31 6.47 -5.74
CA VAL A 68 -6.03 6.64 -7.17
C VAL A 68 -6.73 5.53 -7.93
N GLN A 69 -7.26 5.84 -9.10
CA GLN A 69 -7.89 4.86 -9.96
C GLN A 69 -7.53 5.14 -11.43
N THR A 70 -7.27 4.07 -12.18
CA THR A 70 -6.98 4.12 -13.61
C THR A 70 -7.86 3.16 -14.37
N ASP A 71 -8.12 3.50 -15.62
CA ASP A 71 -8.67 2.60 -16.62
C ASP A 71 -7.69 2.47 -17.81
N GLU A 72 -8.18 1.92 -18.92
CA GLU A 72 -7.43 1.74 -20.16
C GLU A 72 -6.97 3.06 -20.81
N TYR A 73 -7.54 4.20 -20.41
CA TYR A 73 -7.25 5.53 -20.95
C TYR A 73 -6.40 6.40 -20.00
N GLY A 74 -6.08 5.91 -18.82
CA GLY A 74 -5.20 6.57 -17.85
C GLY A 74 -5.87 6.81 -16.49
N ILE A 75 -5.45 7.87 -15.78
CA ILE A 75 -5.97 8.18 -14.44
C ILE A 75 -7.37 8.78 -14.55
N ILE A 76 -8.35 8.13 -13.91
CA ILE A 76 -9.74 8.60 -13.87
C ILE A 76 -10.09 9.31 -12.57
N SER A 77 -9.45 8.96 -11.45
CA SER A 77 -9.71 9.59 -10.17
C SER A 77 -8.49 9.62 -9.26
N LYS A 78 -8.42 10.68 -8.46
CA LYS A 78 -7.36 10.87 -7.46
C LYS A 78 -7.82 11.79 -6.34
N VAL A 79 -7.60 11.38 -5.09
CA VAL A 79 -8.07 12.11 -3.91
C VAL A 79 -7.22 13.36 -3.57
N SER A 80 -5.94 13.38 -3.93
CA SER A 80 -5.04 14.50 -3.62
C SER A 80 -3.80 14.49 -4.50
N ASP A 81 -3.21 15.67 -4.75
CA ASP A 81 -1.96 15.80 -5.48
C ASP A 81 -0.72 15.22 -4.80
N ARG A 82 -0.78 14.97 -3.49
CA ARG A 82 0.28 14.26 -2.77
C ARG A 82 0.46 12.83 -3.24
N TYR A 83 -0.62 12.21 -3.72
CA TYR A 83 -0.59 10.88 -4.32
C TYR A 83 -0.20 11.03 -5.80
N LYS A 84 0.75 10.24 -6.26
CA LYS A 84 1.19 10.20 -7.67
C LYS A 84 1.24 8.75 -8.12
N LEU A 85 0.73 8.48 -9.30
CA LEU A 85 1.03 7.25 -9.99
C LEU A 85 2.41 7.40 -10.65
N ILE A 86 3.31 6.47 -10.38
CA ILE A 86 4.69 6.46 -10.83
C ILE A 86 4.90 5.22 -11.69
N GLY A 87 5.55 5.40 -12.84
CA GLY A 87 5.83 4.33 -13.80
C GLY A 87 5.11 4.53 -15.12
N ASP A 88 5.36 3.61 -16.05
CA ASP A 88 4.67 3.53 -17.33
C ASP A 88 3.40 2.68 -17.21
N VAL A 89 2.26 3.37 -17.15
CA VAL A 89 0.90 2.80 -17.08
C VAL A 89 0.64 1.83 -18.24
N LEU A 90 1.14 2.14 -19.44
CA LEU A 90 0.91 1.30 -20.63
C LEU A 90 1.72 0.01 -20.61
N SER A 91 2.77 -0.07 -19.77
CA SER A 91 3.52 -1.31 -19.51
C SER A 91 3.08 -2.04 -18.23
N GLY A 92 2.08 -1.51 -17.52
CA GLY A 92 1.56 -2.10 -16.28
C GLY A 92 2.33 -1.72 -15.02
N GLN A 93 3.12 -0.64 -15.05
CA GLN A 93 3.80 -0.10 -13.88
C GLN A 93 2.89 0.92 -13.17
N MET A 94 2.29 0.51 -12.05
CA MET A 94 1.22 1.24 -11.36
C MET A 94 1.63 1.61 -9.92
N ASP A 95 2.86 2.10 -9.72
CA ASP A 95 3.39 2.36 -8.39
C ASP A 95 2.74 3.60 -7.77
N LEU A 96 2.40 3.52 -6.47
CA LEU A 96 1.86 4.66 -5.74
C LEU A 96 2.98 5.41 -5.00
N GLY A 97 3.26 6.62 -5.45
CA GLY A 97 4.06 7.59 -4.71
C GLY A 97 3.20 8.42 -3.76
N ILE A 98 3.60 8.51 -2.49
CA ILE A 98 2.99 9.40 -1.50
C ILE A 98 4.03 10.44 -1.07
N GLN A 99 3.82 11.69 -1.49
CA GLN A 99 4.73 12.79 -1.19
C GLN A 99 4.40 13.45 0.15
N LYS A 100 5.44 13.87 0.89
CA LYS A 100 5.31 14.54 2.19
C LYS A 100 4.36 13.75 3.10
N ILE A 101 4.74 12.50 3.35
CA ILE A 101 3.92 11.56 4.12
C ILE A 101 3.70 12.09 5.54
N GLN A 102 2.49 11.97 6.07
CA GLN A 102 2.08 12.45 7.39
C GLN A 102 1.76 11.27 8.30
N LYS A 103 1.74 11.47 9.63
CA LYS A 103 1.30 10.42 10.57
C LYS A 103 -0.08 9.83 10.20
N THR A 104 -1.00 10.67 9.73
CA THR A 104 -2.35 10.30 9.30
C THR A 104 -2.39 9.45 8.03
N ASP A 105 -1.29 9.39 7.28
CA ASP A 105 -1.13 8.48 6.14
C ASP A 105 -0.80 7.06 6.59
N SER A 106 -0.54 6.80 7.88
CA SER A 106 -0.36 5.45 8.41
C SER A 106 -1.60 4.58 8.18
N GLY A 107 -1.39 3.28 8.10
CA GLY A 107 -2.44 2.27 7.93
C GLY A 107 -2.30 1.48 6.62
N PRO A 108 -3.37 0.75 6.25
CA PRO A 108 -3.34 -0.13 5.10
C PRO A 108 -3.50 0.62 3.78
N TYR A 109 -2.84 0.09 2.75
CA TYR A 109 -2.96 0.48 1.35
C TYR A 109 -3.04 -0.80 0.52
N CYS A 110 -3.88 -0.82 -0.50
CA CYS A 110 -4.03 -1.98 -1.35
C CYS A 110 -4.11 -1.56 -2.81
N CYS A 111 -3.30 -2.21 -3.65
CA CYS A 111 -3.40 -2.15 -5.08
C CYS A 111 -4.19 -3.36 -5.58
N ARG A 112 -5.21 -3.13 -6.39
CA ARG A 112 -5.97 -4.17 -7.10
C ARG A 112 -5.88 -3.92 -8.60
N VAL A 113 -5.48 -4.94 -9.34
CA VAL A 113 -5.55 -4.99 -10.80
C VAL A 113 -6.68 -5.95 -11.17
N ASP A 114 -7.67 -5.43 -11.89
CA ASP A 114 -8.81 -6.20 -12.40
C ASP A 114 -8.36 -7.05 -13.60
N ILE A 115 -8.07 -8.33 -13.33
CA ILE A 115 -7.71 -9.29 -14.35
C ILE A 115 -8.97 -10.05 -14.72
N GLU A 116 -9.25 -10.14 -16.02
CA GLU A 116 -10.46 -10.80 -16.52
C GLU A 116 -10.65 -12.21 -15.93
N GLY A 117 -11.89 -12.49 -15.52
CA GLY A 117 -12.34 -13.76 -14.95
C GLY A 117 -12.63 -13.68 -13.44
N PHE A 118 -13.28 -14.72 -12.92
CA PHE A 118 -13.83 -14.69 -11.58
C PHE A 118 -12.74 -14.85 -10.51
N PHE A 119 -12.59 -13.83 -9.65
CA PHE A 119 -11.57 -13.77 -8.59
C PHE A 119 -10.12 -13.85 -9.08
N ASN A 120 -9.84 -13.38 -10.28
CA ASN A 120 -8.47 -13.35 -10.83
C ASN A 120 -7.69 -12.09 -10.47
N ASP A 121 -8.29 -11.17 -9.70
CA ASP A 121 -7.68 -9.90 -9.35
C ASP A 121 -6.30 -10.09 -8.74
N LYS A 122 -5.31 -9.38 -9.27
CA LYS A 122 -4.01 -9.28 -8.59
C LYS A 122 -4.12 -8.23 -7.50
N LYS A 123 -3.96 -8.65 -6.24
CA LYS A 123 -3.97 -7.75 -5.08
C LYS A 123 -2.61 -7.71 -4.39
N VAL A 124 -2.14 -6.52 -4.04
CA VAL A 124 -0.94 -6.33 -3.22
C VAL A 124 -1.25 -5.32 -2.14
N SER A 125 -1.01 -5.70 -0.89
CA SER A 125 -1.31 -4.90 0.28
C SER A 125 -0.04 -4.43 0.98
N TYR A 126 -0.12 -3.24 1.56
CA TYR A 126 0.93 -2.59 2.30
C TYR A 126 0.36 -2.06 3.61
N THR A 127 1.16 -2.10 4.68
CA THR A 127 0.86 -1.42 5.93
C THR A 127 1.95 -0.40 6.20
N LEU A 128 1.58 0.87 6.16
CA LEU A 128 2.49 1.98 6.45
C LEU A 128 2.43 2.35 7.93
N ARG A 129 3.60 2.49 8.54
CA ARG A 129 3.76 3.12 9.86
C ARG A 129 4.63 4.35 9.71
N VAL A 130 4.08 5.51 10.04
CA VAL A 130 4.76 6.80 9.92
C VAL A 130 5.02 7.36 11.31
N GLU A 131 6.26 7.68 11.61
CA GLU A 131 6.68 8.27 12.89
C GLU A 131 7.25 9.67 12.68
N SER A 132 6.97 10.57 13.63
CA SER A 132 7.64 11.89 13.65
C SER A 132 9.00 11.76 14.29
N PHE A 133 9.90 12.67 13.93
CA PHE A 133 11.22 12.79 14.55
C PHE A 133 11.17 12.84 16.10
N ASN A 134 10.16 13.51 16.67
CA ASN A 134 9.98 13.60 18.13
C ASN A 134 9.61 12.26 18.79
N ASP A 135 8.97 11.33 18.07
CA ASP A 135 8.56 10.03 18.63
C ASP A 135 9.75 9.06 18.63
N SER A 136 10.59 9.10 17.59
CA SER A 136 11.78 8.27 17.48
C SER A 136 12.84 8.61 18.52
N ALA A 137 12.90 9.87 18.97
CA ALA A 137 13.78 10.31 20.05
C ALA A 137 13.27 9.92 21.45
N SER A 138 11.95 9.76 21.63
CA SER A 138 11.35 9.43 22.93
C SER A 138 11.41 7.94 23.29
N ASN A 139 11.61 7.05 22.31
CA ASN A 139 11.60 5.59 22.53
C ASN A 139 12.96 5.00 22.95
N ASN A 140 14.00 5.82 23.10
CA ASN A 140 15.26 5.39 23.68
C ASN A 140 15.22 5.72 25.18
N PRO A 141 15.18 4.73 26.11
CA PRO A 141 15.28 5.03 27.53
C PRO A 141 16.69 5.55 27.78
N ASP A 142 16.82 6.85 27.98
CA ASP A 142 18.05 7.46 28.44
C ASP A 142 18.42 6.83 29.80
N PRO A 143 19.58 6.14 29.94
CA PRO A 143 19.95 5.55 31.22
C PRO A 143 20.41 6.59 32.24
N ASN A 144 20.56 7.87 31.88
CA ASN A 144 21.04 8.89 32.81
C ASN A 144 20.61 10.31 32.44
N GLY A 145 19.64 10.83 33.18
CA GLY A 145 19.79 12.12 33.86
C GLY A 145 19.57 13.41 33.07
N ASP A 146 18.65 14.18 33.64
CA ASP A 146 18.77 15.61 33.90
C ASP A 146 18.71 16.62 32.73
N THR A 147 18.31 17.81 33.15
CA THR A 147 17.66 18.93 32.49
C THR A 147 18.48 19.71 31.45
N ASP A 148 17.71 20.31 30.53
CA ASP A 148 17.94 21.56 29.82
C ASP A 148 19.17 21.68 28.90
N SER A 149 18.95 21.70 27.59
CA SER A 149 19.87 22.40 26.68
C SER A 149 19.22 22.80 25.35
N VAL A 150 19.12 24.12 25.19
CA VAL A 150 18.95 24.85 23.94
C VAL A 150 19.89 24.28 22.86
N PHE A 151 19.37 23.55 21.88
CA PHE A 151 20.16 23.13 20.73
C PHE A 151 20.27 24.26 19.71
N THR A 152 21.41 24.96 19.76
CA THR A 152 21.87 25.83 18.68
C THR A 152 22.25 24.97 17.47
N VAL A 153 21.41 24.94 16.43
CA VAL A 153 21.77 24.27 15.16
C VAL A 153 22.66 25.20 14.34
N ARG A 154 23.99 24.96 14.37
CA ARG A 154 24.90 25.52 13.36
C ARG A 154 24.94 24.58 12.16
N SER A 155 24.42 25.07 11.03
CA SER A 155 24.59 24.47 9.71
C SER A 155 26.08 24.40 9.34
N VAL A 156 26.60 23.20 9.07
CA VAL A 156 27.89 23.02 8.38
C VAL A 156 27.61 22.36 7.03
N GLN A 157 27.69 23.17 5.97
CA GLN A 157 27.62 22.73 4.57
C GLN A 157 29.01 22.90 3.94
N ARG A 158 29.65 21.78 3.57
CA ARG A 158 30.59 21.56 2.44
C ARG A 158 31.34 20.25 2.68
N SER A 159 31.44 19.34 1.71
CA SER A 159 32.33 19.54 0.56
C SER A 159 31.95 18.68 -0.65
N ARG A 160 32.28 19.21 -1.83
CA ARG A 160 32.24 18.51 -3.13
C ARG A 160 33.32 17.43 -3.20
N LEU A 161 33.06 16.33 -3.91
CA LEU A 161 34.13 15.58 -4.56
C LEU A 161 33.71 15.17 -5.98
N ILE A 162 34.47 15.68 -6.95
CA ILE A 162 34.50 15.26 -8.36
C ILE A 162 35.49 14.10 -8.41
N ILE A 163 35.17 13.02 -9.11
CA ILE A 163 36.18 12.08 -9.62
C ILE A 163 35.94 11.88 -11.12
N LEU A 164 37.06 11.97 -11.84
CA LEU A 164 37.28 11.96 -13.29
C LEU A 164 36.81 10.66 -13.96
#